data_AF-A0A168CJV2-F1
#
_entry.id   AF-A0A168CJV2-F1
#
_cell.length_a   1.000
_cell.length_b   1.000
_cell.length_c   1.000
_cell.angle_alpha   90.00
_cell.angle_beta   90.00
_cell.angle_gamma   90.00
#
_symmetry.space_group_name_H-M   'P 1'
#
loop_
_entity.id
_entity.type
_entity.pdbx_description
1 polymer ?
#
loop_
_entity_poly.entity_id
_entity_poly.type
_entity_poly.pdbx_seq_one_letter_code
_entity_poly.pdbx_strand_id
1 'polypeptide(L)'
;MPLSRLCQRPLLISLVVFVPLAIYLLLIVGGAGSAIPRERSAWARSWNLTLRNHRELLDDRFTLALSTFHKPKELQHTLDILLGNKIPSLLEIVVIWNDRDEEMPTGYVNPHGVEVRYRKPPRDSLNEKLWNAVLPYPRRSSL
;
A
#
# COMPACT_ATOMS: atom_id res chain seq x y z
N MET A 1 -65.98 39.42 -35.87
CA MET A 1 -64.93 39.25 -36.90
C MET A 1 -64.20 37.95 -36.65
N PRO A 2 -64.01 37.09 -37.67
CA PRO A 2 -63.61 35.70 -37.51
C PRO A 2 -62.08 35.54 -37.71
N LEU A 3 -61.42 34.72 -36.89
CA LEU A 3 -60.10 34.17 -37.21
C LEU A 3 -60.13 32.68 -36.84
N SER A 4 -60.39 31.81 -37.81
CA SER A 4 -59.44 31.28 -38.77
C SER A 4 -58.70 30.06 -38.21
N ARG A 5 -58.98 28.94 -38.86
CA ARG A 5 -58.30 27.66 -38.74
C ARG A 5 -56.81 27.88 -38.93
N LEU A 6 -55.99 27.55 -37.95
CA LEU A 6 -54.62 27.13 -38.21
C LEU A 6 -54.07 26.40 -36.99
N CYS A 7 -53.27 25.38 -37.28
CA CYS A 7 -52.31 24.74 -36.39
C CYS A 7 -52.69 23.34 -35.87
N GLN A 8 -53.03 22.44 -36.79
CA GLN A 8 -52.98 20.98 -36.60
C GLN A 8 -51.58 20.45 -36.96
N ARG A 9 -50.51 21.09 -36.44
CA ARG A 9 -49.10 20.72 -36.62
C ARG A 9 -48.18 20.79 -35.37
N PRO A 10 -48.60 21.14 -34.14
CA PRO A 10 -47.68 21.16 -33.00
C PRO A 10 -47.51 19.78 -32.32
N LEU A 11 -48.42 18.82 -32.56
CA LEU A 11 -48.43 17.55 -31.83
C LEU A 11 -47.30 16.58 -32.21
N LEU A 12 -46.83 16.61 -33.45
CA LEU A 12 -45.79 15.68 -33.93
C LEU A 12 -44.37 16.06 -33.48
N ILE A 13 -44.09 17.36 -33.37
CA ILE A 13 -42.78 17.87 -32.92
C ILE A 13 -42.60 17.64 -31.41
N SER A 14 -43.70 17.74 -30.63
CA SER A 14 -43.68 17.46 -29.20
C SER A 14 -43.25 16.01 -28.92
N LEU A 15 -43.77 15.04 -29.66
CA LEU A 15 -43.49 13.62 -29.40
C LEU A 15 -42.06 13.20 -29.83
N VAL A 16 -41.55 13.76 -30.93
CA VAL A 16 -40.19 13.45 -31.44
C VAL A 16 -39.08 14.04 -30.57
N VAL A 17 -39.34 15.11 -29.82
CA VAL A 17 -38.34 15.73 -28.94
C VAL A 17 -38.51 15.27 -27.48
N PHE A 18 -39.73 15.18 -26.97
CA PHE A 18 -39.96 14.82 -25.58
C PHE A 18 -39.69 13.35 -25.28
N VAL A 19 -39.95 12.42 -26.21
CA VAL A 19 -39.69 10.99 -25.97
C VAL A 19 -38.19 10.69 -25.84
N PRO A 20 -37.31 11.10 -26.76
CA PRO A 20 -35.87 10.87 -26.58
C PRO A 20 -35.29 11.69 -25.42
N LEU A 21 -35.83 12.88 -25.11
CA LEU A 21 -35.40 13.66 -23.95
C LEU A 21 -35.83 13.01 -22.63
N ALA A 22 -37.03 12.42 -22.57
CA ALA A 22 -37.50 11.64 -21.43
C ALA A 22 -36.69 10.35 -21.26
N ILE A 23 -36.36 9.65 -22.35
CA ILE A 23 -35.47 8.47 -22.33
C ILE A 23 -34.06 8.87 -21.88
N TYR A 24 -33.52 9.98 -22.37
CA TYR A 24 -32.22 10.51 -21.97
C TYR A 24 -32.19 10.88 -20.48
N LEU A 25 -33.24 11.55 -19.99
CA LEU A 25 -33.41 11.82 -18.56
C LEU A 25 -33.55 10.54 -17.74
N LEU A 26 -34.29 9.53 -18.24
CA LEU A 26 -34.46 8.26 -17.55
C LEU A 26 -33.16 7.45 -17.51
N LEU A 27 -32.31 7.56 -18.53
CA LEU A 27 -31.00 6.91 -18.57
C LEU A 27 -29.95 7.62 -17.70
N ILE A 28 -29.96 8.95 -17.62
CA ILE A 28 -29.05 9.71 -16.76
C ILE A 28 -29.47 9.65 -15.29
N VAL A 29 -30.77 9.75 -15.00
CA VAL A 29 -31.29 9.78 -13.63
C VAL A 29 -31.53 8.36 -13.09
N GLY A 30 -31.89 7.40 -13.95
CA GLY A 30 -32.18 6.01 -13.57
C GLY A 30 -30.99 5.03 -13.69
N GLY A 31 -29.88 5.43 -14.31
CA GLY A 31 -28.71 4.57 -14.55
C GLY A 31 -27.70 4.45 -13.39
N ALA A 32 -27.89 5.20 -12.30
CA ALA A 32 -26.98 5.18 -11.15
C ALA A 32 -27.60 4.44 -9.96
N GLY A 33 -28.07 3.21 -10.19
CA GLY A 33 -28.40 2.24 -9.15
C GLY A 33 -27.14 1.82 -8.38
N SER A 34 -26.70 2.69 -7.48
CA SER A 34 -25.87 2.51 -6.29
C SER A 34 -25.47 1.07 -5.87
N ALA A 35 -24.59 0.42 -6.63
CA ALA A 35 -23.93 -0.83 -6.19
C ALA A 35 -22.72 -0.58 -5.26
N ILE A 36 -22.33 0.67 -5.02
CA ILE A 36 -21.08 1.05 -4.32
C ILE A 36 -21.21 1.30 -2.78
N PRO A 37 -22.39 1.53 -2.15
CA PRO A 37 -22.46 1.75 -0.69
C PRO A 37 -22.32 0.48 0.17
N ARG A 38 -22.77 -0.67 -0.34
CA ARG A 38 -22.90 -1.90 0.47
C ARG A 38 -21.56 -2.58 0.73
N GLU A 39 -20.65 -2.57 -0.23
CA GLU A 39 -19.31 -3.15 -0.08
C GLU A 39 -18.43 -2.34 0.86
N ARG A 40 -18.44 -1.00 0.74
CA ARG A 40 -17.65 -0.12 1.62
C ARG A 40 -18.09 -0.23 3.09
N SER A 41 -19.39 -0.38 3.33
CA SER A 41 -19.93 -0.60 4.68
C SER A 41 -19.71 -2.02 5.21
N ALA A 42 -19.57 -3.02 4.35
CA ALA A 42 -19.20 -4.38 4.75
C ALA A 42 -17.71 -4.47 5.13
N TRP A 43 -16.82 -3.85 4.35
CA TRP A 43 -15.40 -3.75 4.67
C TRP A 43 -15.14 -2.97 5.96
N ALA A 44 -15.81 -1.82 6.15
CA ALA A 44 -15.66 -1.05 7.38
C ALA A 44 -16.13 -1.83 8.62
N ARG A 45 -17.18 -2.67 8.47
CA ARG A 45 -17.65 -3.55 9.54
C ARG A 45 -16.67 -4.69 9.83
N SER A 46 -16.12 -5.35 8.80
CA SER A 46 -15.13 -6.41 9.01
C SER A 46 -13.86 -5.84 9.63
N TRP A 47 -13.37 -4.69 9.17
CA TRP A 47 -12.23 -3.99 9.74
C TRP A 47 -12.45 -3.65 11.22
N ASN A 48 -13.63 -3.11 11.58
CA ASN A 48 -13.94 -2.77 12.96
C ASN A 48 -14.03 -4.01 13.88
N LEU A 49 -14.57 -5.13 13.37
CA LEU A 49 -14.60 -6.40 14.10
C LEU A 49 -13.18 -6.95 14.32
N THR A 50 -12.35 -6.95 13.29
CA THR A 50 -10.94 -7.33 13.39
C THR A 50 -10.20 -6.44 14.39
N LEU A 51 -10.40 -5.11 14.32
CA LEU A 51 -9.78 -4.16 15.23
C LEU A 51 -10.19 -4.42 16.69
N ARG A 52 -11.46 -4.74 16.96
CA ARG A 52 -11.91 -5.07 18.31
C ARG A 52 -11.31 -6.37 18.83
N ASN A 53 -11.25 -7.39 17.98
CA ASN A 53 -10.77 -8.72 18.37
C ASN A 53 -9.25 -8.78 18.50
N HIS A 54 -8.52 -7.88 17.86
CA HIS A 54 -7.05 -7.87 17.83
C HIS A 54 -6.46 -6.57 18.38
N ARG A 55 -7.22 -5.87 19.22
CA ARG A 55 -6.78 -4.62 19.85
C ARG A 55 -5.55 -4.82 20.73
N GLU A 56 -5.49 -5.95 21.41
CA GLU A 56 -4.33 -6.41 22.19
C GLU A 56 -3.06 -6.61 21.36
N LEU A 57 -3.18 -7.02 20.09
CA LEU A 57 -2.03 -7.13 19.17
C LEU A 57 -1.47 -5.77 18.75
N LEU A 58 -2.20 -4.67 18.99
CA LEU A 58 -1.67 -3.32 18.78
C LEU A 58 -0.80 -2.85 19.95
N ASP A 59 -0.98 -3.45 21.13
CA ASP A 59 -0.13 -3.20 22.30
C ASP A 59 1.17 -4.03 22.22
N ASP A 60 1.14 -5.16 21.50
CA ASP A 60 2.33 -5.92 21.16
C ASP A 60 3.23 -5.11 20.23
N ARG A 61 4.40 -4.73 20.75
CA ARG A 61 5.36 -3.92 20.00
C ARG A 61 6.32 -4.82 19.24
N PHE A 62 6.59 -4.48 17.98
CA PHE A 62 7.53 -5.20 17.15
C PHE A 62 8.73 -4.32 16.77
N THR A 63 9.84 -4.99 16.49
CA THR A 63 11.08 -4.38 15.99
C THR A 63 11.31 -4.82 14.56
N LEU A 64 11.59 -3.86 13.68
CA LEU A 64 11.92 -4.14 12.29
C LEU A 64 13.44 -4.19 12.13
N ALA A 65 13.97 -5.35 11.70
CA ALA A 65 15.37 -5.47 11.33
C ALA A 65 15.51 -5.36 9.80
N LEU A 66 16.25 -4.35 9.33
CA LEU A 66 16.57 -4.15 7.92
C LEU A 66 18.06 -4.39 7.70
N SER A 67 18.43 -5.01 6.59
CA SER A 67 19.83 -5.22 6.21
C SER A 67 20.06 -4.63 4.83
N THR A 68 21.08 -3.79 4.69
CA THR A 68 21.44 -3.16 3.41
C THR A 68 22.87 -3.52 3.01
N PHE A 69 23.15 -3.49 1.71
CA PHE A 69 24.48 -3.67 1.12
C PHE A 69 24.57 -2.86 -0.19
N HIS A 70 25.46 -1.88 -0.23
CA HIS A 70 25.73 -0.92 -1.30
C HIS A 70 24.49 -0.22 -1.87
N LYS A 71 23.47 -0.05 -1.03
CA LYS A 71 22.14 0.48 -1.41
C LYS A 71 21.61 1.52 -0.41
N PRO A 72 22.36 2.62 -0.15
CA PRO A 72 21.94 3.63 0.81
C PRO A 72 20.71 4.42 0.36
N LYS A 73 20.54 4.66 -0.96
CA LYS A 73 19.40 5.41 -1.49
C LYS A 73 18.08 4.64 -1.34
N GLU A 74 18.12 3.36 -1.65
CA GLU A 74 16.98 2.46 -1.56
C GLU A 74 16.60 2.20 -0.09
N LEU A 75 17.59 2.09 0.80
CA LEU A 75 17.37 2.07 2.24
C LEU A 75 16.64 3.35 2.70
N GLN A 76 17.15 4.52 2.32
CA GLN A 76 16.54 5.79 2.71
C GLN A 76 15.09 5.88 2.23
N HIS A 77 14.84 5.55 0.97
CA HIS A 77 13.49 5.54 0.41
C HIS A 77 12.55 4.59 1.17
N THR A 78 13.04 3.42 1.56
CA THR A 78 12.28 2.46 2.36
C THR A 78 11.97 3.02 3.75
N LEU A 79 12.94 3.66 4.41
CA LEU A 79 12.74 4.30 5.69
C LEU A 79 11.72 5.44 5.59
N ASP A 80 11.79 6.27 4.54
CA ASP A 80 10.86 7.38 4.32
C ASP A 80 9.41 6.88 4.17
N ILE A 81 9.21 5.76 3.46
CA ILE A 81 7.88 5.15 3.32
C ILE A 81 7.39 4.56 4.65
N LEU A 82 8.24 3.80 5.35
CA LEU A 82 7.87 3.14 6.60
C LEU A 82 7.58 4.13 7.73
N LEU A 83 8.35 5.22 7.76
CA LEU A 83 8.31 6.23 8.80
C LEU A 83 7.45 7.44 8.43
N GLY A 84 6.93 7.50 7.20
CA GLY A 84 6.06 8.57 6.72
C GLY A 84 4.65 8.57 7.33
N ASN A 85 4.23 7.43 7.91
CA ASN A 85 2.97 7.31 8.65
C ASN A 85 3.24 6.75 10.05
N LYS A 86 2.41 7.14 11.03
CA LYS A 86 2.48 6.59 12.38
C LYS A 86 2.03 5.13 12.39
N ILE A 87 2.93 4.23 12.78
CA ILE A 87 2.64 2.81 13.02
C ILE A 87 2.63 2.59 14.55
N PRO A 88 1.46 2.39 15.20
CA PRO A 88 1.36 2.36 16.66
C PRO A 88 2.18 1.27 17.35
N SER A 89 2.29 0.10 16.75
CA SER A 89 2.99 -1.07 17.31
C SER A 89 4.47 -1.14 16.91
N LEU A 90 4.98 -0.22 16.10
CA LEU A 90 6.39 -0.19 15.72
C LEU A 90 7.23 0.44 16.84
N LEU A 91 8.13 -0.34 17.44
CA LEU A 91 8.99 0.10 18.55
C LEU A 91 10.27 0.77 18.05
N GLU A 92 11.08 0.01 17.31
CA GLU A 92 12.36 0.45 16.77
C GLU A 92 12.61 -0.18 15.40
N ILE A 93 13.42 0.49 14.59
CA ILE A 93 13.98 -0.04 13.36
C ILE A 93 15.49 -0.20 13.57
N VAL A 94 15.99 -1.42 13.44
CA VAL A 94 17.42 -1.72 13.50
C VAL A 94 17.92 -1.95 12.07
N VAL A 95 18.80 -1.08 11.61
CA VAL A 95 19.45 -1.17 10.31
C VAL A 95 20.83 -1.81 10.47
N ILE A 96 21.01 -2.99 9.87
CA ILE A 96 22.28 -3.69 9.74
C ILE A 96 23.01 -3.08 8.54
N TRP A 97 24.07 -2.35 8.85
CA TRP A 97 24.92 -1.67 7.88
C TRP A 97 26.06 -2.60 7.45
N ASN A 98 25.92 -3.28 6.30
CA ASN A 98 26.95 -4.19 5.82
C ASN A 98 28.03 -3.50 4.97
N ASP A 99 27.89 -2.20 4.70
CA ASP A 99 28.87 -1.45 3.91
C ASP A 99 30.07 -1.09 4.78
N ARG A 100 31.11 -1.93 4.67
CA ARG A 100 32.30 -1.85 5.52
C ARG A 100 33.19 -0.67 5.18
N ASP A 101 33.30 -0.36 3.91
CA ASP A 101 34.14 0.71 3.37
C ASP A 101 33.51 2.09 3.57
N GLU A 102 32.22 2.14 3.88
CA GLU A 102 31.48 3.36 4.13
C GLU A 102 31.31 3.63 5.63
N GLU A 103 31.27 4.92 5.97
CA GLU A 103 30.96 5.38 7.32
C GLU A 103 29.50 5.07 7.65
N MET A 104 29.27 4.51 8.84
CA MET A 104 27.93 4.14 9.27
C MET A 104 27.14 5.41 9.62
N PRO A 105 25.89 5.56 9.15
CA PRO A 105 25.05 6.68 9.53
C PRO A 105 24.75 6.70 11.04
N THR A 106 24.55 7.91 11.58
CA THR A 106 24.12 8.10 12.97
C THR A 106 22.65 7.71 13.13
N GLY A 107 22.32 7.02 14.22
CA GLY A 107 20.93 6.73 14.59
C GLY A 107 20.13 8.00 14.89
N TYR A 108 18.81 7.95 14.67
CA TYR A 108 17.91 9.08 14.90
C TYR A 108 16.54 8.62 15.37
N VAL A 109 15.75 9.54 15.90
CA VAL A 109 14.35 9.29 16.28
C VAL A 109 13.44 10.06 15.33
N ASN A 110 12.49 9.37 14.70
CA ASN A 110 11.48 10.00 13.85
C ASN A 110 10.51 10.86 14.70
N PRO A 111 9.96 11.99 14.19
CA PRO A 111 8.76 12.65 14.73
C PRO A 111 7.66 11.76 15.33
N HIS A 112 7.46 10.54 14.83
CA HIS A 112 6.49 9.59 15.40
C HIS A 112 6.97 8.80 16.64
N GLY A 113 8.18 9.07 17.13
CA GLY A 113 8.76 8.44 18.31
C GLY A 113 9.42 7.08 18.07
N VAL A 114 9.61 6.69 16.81
CA VAL A 114 10.28 5.44 16.43
C VAL A 114 11.79 5.67 16.34
N GLU A 115 12.57 4.88 17.07
CA GLU A 115 14.04 4.94 17.03
C GLU A 115 14.59 4.13 15.84
N VAL A 116 15.48 4.75 15.06
CA VAL A 116 16.23 4.12 13.96
C VAL A 116 17.68 3.98 14.38
N ARG A 117 18.15 2.73 14.50
CA ARG A 117 19.48 2.41 15.02
C ARG A 117 20.30 1.68 13.98
N TYR A 118 21.46 2.23 13.65
CA TYR A 118 22.42 1.56 12.76
C TYR A 118 23.34 0.67 13.58
N ARG A 119 23.55 -0.56 13.10
CA ARG A 119 24.50 -1.52 13.67
C ARG A 119 25.39 -2.06 12.57
N LYS A 120 26.70 -1.98 12.78
CA LYS A 120 27.70 -2.56 11.89
C LYS A 120 28.14 -3.92 12.46
N PRO A 121 27.87 -5.04 11.78
CA PRO A 121 28.25 -6.35 12.28
C PRO A 121 29.78 -6.54 12.24
N PRO A 122 30.38 -7.22 13.24
CA PRO A 122 31.82 -7.42 13.30
C PRO A 122 32.33 -8.35 12.18
N ARG A 123 31.47 -9.22 11.63
CA ARG A 123 31.79 -10.18 10.55
C ARG A 123 30.79 -10.08 9.40
N ASP A 124 31.27 -10.31 8.18
CA ASP A 124 30.45 -10.35 6.97
C ASP A 124 29.78 -11.74 6.87
N SER A 125 28.59 -11.84 7.46
CA SER A 125 27.86 -13.12 7.52
C SER A 125 27.32 -13.58 6.17
N LEU A 126 27.22 -12.69 5.18
CA LEU A 126 26.63 -13.02 3.88
C LEU A 126 27.62 -13.80 3.01
N ASN A 127 28.91 -13.50 3.13
CA ASN A 127 29.97 -14.17 2.38
C ASN A 127 30.41 -15.51 2.98
N GLU A 128 30.27 -15.74 4.29
CA GLU A 128 30.74 -17.00 4.92
C GLU A 128 30.04 -18.26 4.37
N LYS A 129 28.84 -18.14 3.80
CA LYS A 129 28.12 -19.27 3.20
C LYS A 129 28.61 -19.64 1.79
N LEU A 130 29.36 -18.77 1.12
CA LEU A 130 29.87 -19.00 -0.25
C LEU A 130 31.25 -19.67 -0.28
N TRP A 131 32.02 -19.61 0.82
CA TRP A 131 33.37 -20.20 0.87
C TRP A 131 33.38 -21.69 1.23
N ASN A 132 32.27 -22.25 1.72
CA ASN A 132 32.17 -23.68 2.05
C ASN A 132 32.00 -24.59 0.82
N ALA A 133 31.99 -24.05 -0.40
CA ALA A 133 31.92 -24.83 -1.64
C ALA A 133 33.31 -25.23 -2.19
N VAL A 134 34.41 -24.84 -1.54
CA VAL A 134 35.75 -25.40 -1.79
C VAL A 134 36.13 -26.29 -0.62
N LEU A 135 35.32 -27.32 -0.35
CA LEU A 135 35.82 -28.49 0.35
C LEU A 135 36.64 -29.30 -0.67
N PRO A 136 37.91 -29.67 -0.38
CA PRO A 136 38.55 -30.70 -1.17
C PRO A 136 37.74 -31.99 -0.96
N TYR A 137 37.01 -32.42 -1.99
CA TYR A 137 36.41 -33.75 -2.00
C TYR A 137 37.53 -34.76 -1.72
N PRO A 138 37.45 -35.62 -0.68
CA PRO A 138 38.47 -36.63 -0.46
C PRO A 138 38.41 -37.60 -1.64
N ARG A 139 39.47 -37.60 -2.46
CA ARG A 139 39.65 -38.56 -3.54
C ARG A 139 39.77 -39.93 -2.89
N ARG A 140 38.68 -40.70 -2.88
CA ARG A 140 38.68 -42.08 -2.40
C ARG A 140 39.65 -42.86 -3.30
N SER A 141 40.84 -43.16 -2.79
CA SER A 141 41.81 -44.04 -3.44
C SER A 141 41.16 -45.41 -3.56
N SER A 142 40.87 -45.83 -4.79
CA SER A 142 40.53 -47.21 -5.11
C SER A 142 41.70 -48.12 -4.72
N LEU A 143 41.43 -49.04 -3.80
CA LEU A 143 42.18 -50.29 -3.66
C LEU A 143 41.81 -51.21 -4.81
#